data_AF-A0A958WA78-F1
#
_entry.id   AF-A0A958WA78-F1
#
_cell.length_a   1.000
_cell.length_b   1.000
_cell.length_c   1.000
_cell.angle_alpha   90.00
_cell.angle_beta   90.00
_cell.angle_gamma   90.00
#
_symmetry.space_group_name_H-M   'P 1'
#
loop_
_entity.id
_entity.type
_entity.pdbx_description
1 polymer ?
#
loop_
_entity_poly.entity_id
_entity_poly.type
_entity_poly.pdbx_seq_one_letter_code
_entity_poly.pdbx_strand_id
1 'polypeptide(L)'
;MKLLVALLTVLVSHIATGQHALKSFKNNKEFDWVVDSSLMQLTIYYKKDGWAADRIASIKPKLVDQIKSTEQFMGIDSYTKDINYFIVDSRSEMVDLTGRETNGSAFYKDNAITGIASKTIKSIYTNHELFHLMAMNLWGVPELWLNEGMAVYSDNSWNGYDLYALTNYLVNTNKYVPLKETITNFRKVDSWISYPLIGSFVKYLDETYGRELLLKVWKGKRKTIEKLTHKGINELETDWLNTIKNVGNKGITNY
;
A
#
# COMPACT_ATOMS: atom_id res chain seq x y z
N MET A 1 22.60 17.16 15.94
CA MET A 1 21.55 17.31 14.91
C MET A 1 20.44 16.33 15.26
N LYS A 2 19.33 16.81 15.84
CA LYS A 2 18.23 15.95 16.30
C LYS A 2 17.44 15.50 15.07
N LEU A 3 17.49 14.21 14.72
CA LEU A 3 16.58 13.65 13.71
C LEU A 3 15.16 13.72 14.29
N LEU A 4 14.26 14.40 13.57
CA LEU A 4 12.82 14.29 13.80
C LEU A 4 12.40 12.87 13.42
N VAL A 5 12.01 12.08 14.42
CA VAL A 5 11.33 10.80 14.23
C VAL A 5 9.89 11.11 13.82
N ALA A 6 9.60 11.04 12.52
CA ALA A 6 8.23 11.08 12.03
C ALA A 6 7.67 9.65 12.05
N LEU A 7 6.84 9.35 13.06
CA LEU A 7 5.99 8.15 13.05
C LEU A 7 5.11 8.20 11.79
N LEU A 8 5.29 7.23 10.89
CA LEU A 8 4.53 7.14 9.66
C LEU A 8 3.30 6.27 9.89
N THR A 9 2.29 6.74 10.62
CA THR A 9 1.04 5.95 10.77
C THR A 9 0.27 5.91 9.45
N VAL A 10 0.53 4.89 8.63
CA VAL A 10 -0.35 4.51 7.53
C VAL A 10 -1.60 3.88 8.16
N LEU A 11 -2.67 4.66 8.21
CA LEU A 11 -3.92 4.33 8.89
C LEU A 11 -4.95 3.89 7.85
N VAL A 12 -4.81 2.68 7.31
CA VAL A 12 -5.88 2.08 6.48
C VAL A 12 -7.03 1.68 7.39
N SER A 13 -8.08 2.52 7.45
CA SER A 13 -9.30 2.21 8.20
C SER A 13 -10.40 1.68 7.29
N HIS A 14 -10.84 0.48 7.61
CA HIS A 14 -12.20 0.04 7.34
C HIS A 14 -13.21 0.79 8.24
N ILE A 15 -14.17 1.43 7.57
CA ILE A 15 -15.57 1.68 7.96
C ILE A 15 -15.96 3.10 8.47
N ALA A 16 -16.89 3.69 7.69
CA ALA A 16 -18.02 4.57 8.00
C ALA A 16 -17.80 6.03 8.41
N THR A 17 -17.99 6.92 7.44
CA THR A 17 -19.16 7.81 7.46
C THR A 17 -19.89 7.67 6.12
N GLY A 18 -21.22 7.64 6.14
CA GLY A 18 -22.09 7.35 4.99
C GLY A 18 -22.15 8.45 3.92
N GLN A 19 -21.04 9.13 3.65
CA GLN A 19 -20.86 10.03 2.52
C GLN A 19 -19.87 9.41 1.55
N HIS A 20 -20.28 9.25 0.29
CA HIS A 20 -19.41 8.83 -0.81
C HIS A 20 -18.15 9.70 -0.86
N ALA A 21 -16.98 9.11 -0.61
CA ALA A 21 -15.71 9.82 -0.53
C ALA A 21 -15.49 10.64 -1.81
N LEU A 22 -15.80 10.03 -2.96
CA LEU A 22 -15.74 10.68 -4.27
C LEU A 22 -16.59 11.96 -4.35
N LYS A 23 -17.84 11.93 -3.88
CA LYS A 23 -18.71 13.11 -3.88
C LYS A 23 -18.19 14.18 -2.94
N SER A 24 -17.65 13.80 -1.78
CA SER A 24 -17.05 14.73 -0.83
C SER A 24 -15.84 15.43 -1.45
N PHE A 25 -14.91 14.65 -2.02
CA PHE A 25 -13.67 15.17 -2.62
C PHE A 25 -13.95 16.12 -3.78
N LYS A 26 -14.83 15.74 -4.72
CA LYS A 26 -15.20 16.59 -5.87
C LYS A 26 -15.80 17.93 -5.45
N ASN A 27 -16.55 17.95 -4.35
CA ASN A 27 -17.25 19.14 -3.87
C ASN A 27 -16.49 19.90 -2.77
N ASN A 28 -15.28 19.47 -2.42
CA ASN A 28 -14.49 20.15 -1.41
C ASN A 28 -14.04 21.52 -1.96
N LYS A 29 -14.59 22.60 -1.37
CA LYS A 29 -14.37 23.98 -1.82
C LYS A 29 -12.96 24.51 -1.53
N GLU A 30 -12.18 23.81 -0.71
CA GLU A 30 -10.78 24.15 -0.44
C GLU A 30 -9.87 23.79 -1.61
N PHE A 31 -10.36 22.98 -2.56
CA PHE A 31 -9.62 22.51 -3.71
C PHE A 31 -10.23 23.04 -5.01
N ASP A 32 -9.52 23.93 -5.71
CA ASP A 32 -9.85 24.32 -7.09
C ASP A 32 -9.35 23.22 -8.06
N TRP A 33 -10.14 22.16 -8.18
CA TRP A 33 -9.79 20.98 -8.97
C TRP A 33 -9.78 21.29 -10.46
N VAL A 34 -8.63 21.06 -11.09
CA VAL A 34 -8.54 20.75 -12.51
C VAL A 34 -8.77 19.26 -12.69
N VAL A 35 -9.63 18.92 -13.66
CA VAL A 35 -10.03 17.54 -13.94
C VAL A 35 -9.49 17.14 -15.32
N ASP A 36 -8.65 16.10 -15.35
CA ASP A 36 -8.20 15.46 -16.59
C ASP A 36 -8.83 14.06 -16.71
N SER A 37 -9.76 13.91 -17.65
CA SER A 37 -10.42 12.65 -18.01
C SER A 37 -10.06 12.17 -19.42
N SER A 38 -8.90 12.58 -19.94
CA SER A 38 -8.47 12.22 -21.30
C SER A 38 -7.89 10.81 -21.42
N LEU A 39 -7.67 10.12 -20.30
CA LEU A 39 -7.27 8.72 -20.25
C LEU A 39 -8.50 7.86 -19.96
N MET A 40 -8.69 6.81 -20.75
CA MET A 40 -9.75 5.84 -20.51
C MET A 40 -9.58 5.22 -19.11
N GLN A 41 -10.67 5.06 -18.36
CA GLN A 41 -10.70 4.48 -17.00
C GLN A 41 -9.87 5.22 -15.94
N LEU A 42 -9.33 6.41 -16.22
CA LEU A 42 -8.60 7.22 -15.25
C LEU A 42 -9.01 8.69 -15.36
N THR A 43 -9.64 9.20 -14.30
CA THR A 43 -9.83 10.64 -14.11
C THR A 43 -8.92 11.14 -13.01
N ILE A 44 -8.14 12.18 -13.31
CA ILE A 44 -7.17 12.78 -12.39
C ILE A 44 -7.70 14.14 -11.95
N TYR A 45 -7.74 14.36 -10.64
CA TYR A 45 -8.07 15.62 -9.99
C TYR A 45 -6.78 16.17 -9.38
N TYR A 46 -6.40 17.38 -9.76
CA TYR A 46 -5.23 18.08 -9.21
C TYR A 46 -5.53 19.57 -9.08
N LYS A 47 -4.87 20.26 -8.15
CA LYS A 47 -5.08 21.70 -7.96
C LYS A 47 -4.53 22.48 -9.15
N LYS A 48 -5.25 23.51 -9.59
CA LYS A 48 -4.84 24.40 -10.70
C LYS A 48 -3.45 25.01 -10.52
N ASP A 49 -3.13 25.44 -9.31
CA ASP A 49 -1.84 26.05 -8.97
C ASP A 49 -0.95 25.09 -8.16
N GLY A 50 -1.23 23.78 -8.22
CA GLY A 50 -0.50 22.75 -7.48
C GLY A 50 0.71 22.19 -8.24
N TRP A 51 1.56 21.43 -7.56
CA TRP A 51 2.78 20.84 -8.12
C TRP A 51 2.52 19.99 -9.36
N ALA A 52 1.39 19.28 -9.36
CA ALA A 52 0.96 18.43 -10.45
C ALA A 52 0.51 19.20 -11.70
N ALA A 53 0.05 20.45 -11.58
CA ALA A 53 -0.47 21.22 -12.71
C ALA A 53 0.57 21.41 -13.82
N ASP A 54 1.78 21.84 -13.45
CA ASP A 54 2.90 22.01 -14.39
C ASP A 54 3.48 20.69 -14.92
N ARG A 55 3.04 19.55 -14.36
CA ARG A 55 3.69 18.24 -14.54
C ARG A 55 2.73 17.17 -15.03
N ILE A 56 1.47 17.50 -15.25
CA ILE A 56 0.42 16.53 -15.56
C ILE A 56 0.76 15.71 -16.80
N ALA A 57 1.37 16.32 -17.81
CA ALA A 57 1.84 15.65 -19.03
C ALA A 57 2.85 14.52 -18.74
N SER A 58 3.68 14.67 -17.69
CA SER A 58 4.67 13.66 -17.26
C SER A 58 4.12 12.68 -16.22
N ILE A 59 3.09 13.08 -15.45
CA ILE A 59 2.44 12.26 -14.42
C ILE A 59 1.58 11.20 -15.07
N LYS A 60 0.77 11.58 -16.06
CA LYS A 60 -0.19 10.71 -16.74
C LYS A 60 0.36 9.38 -17.24
N PRO A 61 1.42 9.34 -18.07
CA PRO A 61 1.95 8.07 -18.55
C PRO A 61 2.43 7.18 -17.40
N LYS A 62 3.02 7.77 -16.35
CA LYS A 62 3.45 7.01 -15.18
C LYS A 62 2.27 6.39 -14.45
N LEU A 63 1.20 7.14 -14.18
CA LEU A 63 0.01 6.58 -13.54
C LEU A 63 -0.59 5.41 -14.34
N VAL A 64 -0.57 5.48 -15.68
CA VAL A 64 -0.96 4.37 -16.55
C VAL A 64 -0.02 3.17 -16.38
N ASP A 65 1.29 3.39 -16.32
CA ASP A 65 2.28 2.33 -16.06
C ASP A 65 2.10 1.70 -14.67
N GLN A 66 1.73 2.50 -13.65
CA GLN A 66 1.41 2.00 -12.30
C GLN A 66 0.13 1.14 -12.30
N ILE A 67 -0.91 1.53 -13.04
CA ILE A 67 -2.11 0.71 -13.22
C ILE A 67 -1.73 -0.64 -13.84
N LYS A 68 -0.99 -0.63 -14.94
CA LYS A 68 -0.53 -1.86 -15.62
C LYS A 68 0.37 -2.72 -14.74
N SER A 69 1.28 -2.10 -13.98
CA SER A 69 2.14 -2.81 -13.03
C SER A 69 1.31 -3.47 -11.93
N THR A 70 0.25 -2.82 -11.47
CA THR A 70 -0.68 -3.38 -10.47
C THR A 70 -1.48 -4.54 -11.06
N GLU A 71 -2.00 -4.40 -12.29
CA GLU A 71 -2.70 -5.46 -13.02
C GLU A 71 -1.80 -6.70 -13.21
N GLN A 72 -0.57 -6.48 -13.67
CA GLN A 72 0.45 -7.52 -13.83
C GLN A 72 0.75 -8.20 -12.49
N PHE A 73 0.97 -7.43 -11.42
CA PHE A 73 1.20 -7.99 -10.09
C PHE A 73 0.01 -8.84 -9.64
N MET A 74 -1.22 -8.38 -9.86
CA MET A 74 -2.45 -9.09 -9.51
C MET A 74 -2.73 -10.31 -10.38
N GLY A 75 -2.09 -10.42 -11.55
CA GLY A 75 -2.34 -11.49 -12.52
C GLY A 75 -3.69 -11.35 -13.22
N ILE A 76 -4.11 -10.11 -13.50
CA ILE A 76 -5.35 -9.81 -14.23
C ILE A 76 -5.03 -9.14 -15.56
N ASP A 77 -5.86 -9.37 -16.59
CA ASP A 77 -5.64 -8.80 -17.92
C ASP A 77 -5.95 -7.31 -17.98
N SER A 78 -7.03 -6.89 -17.30
CA SER A 78 -7.42 -5.48 -17.21
C SER A 78 -8.38 -5.23 -16.05
N TYR A 79 -8.28 -4.05 -15.45
CA TYR A 79 -9.23 -3.52 -14.49
C TYR A 79 -10.24 -2.60 -15.19
N THR A 80 -11.52 -2.94 -15.14
CA THR A 80 -12.54 -2.30 -16.01
C THR A 80 -13.30 -1.14 -15.38
N LYS A 81 -13.13 -0.87 -14.09
CA LYS A 81 -13.82 0.24 -13.41
C LYS A 81 -13.02 1.53 -13.54
N ASP A 82 -13.73 2.65 -13.64
CA ASP A 82 -13.11 3.98 -13.63
C ASP A 82 -12.41 4.25 -12.30
N ILE A 83 -11.17 4.75 -12.37
CA ILE A 83 -10.37 5.18 -11.22
C ILE A 83 -10.38 6.71 -11.13
N ASN A 84 -10.73 7.24 -9.96
CA ASN A 84 -10.66 8.66 -9.65
C ASN A 84 -9.43 8.92 -8.78
N TYR A 85 -8.41 9.54 -9.34
CA TYR A 85 -7.15 9.83 -8.65
C TYR A 85 -7.12 11.30 -8.21
N PHE A 86 -7.16 11.55 -6.91
CA PHE A 86 -6.98 12.88 -6.33
C PHE A 86 -5.53 13.09 -5.90
N ILE A 87 -4.89 14.11 -6.47
CA ILE A 87 -3.50 14.45 -6.22
C ILE A 87 -3.44 15.77 -5.45
N VAL A 88 -2.82 15.74 -4.28
CA VAL A 88 -2.55 16.91 -3.44
C VAL A 88 -1.05 17.11 -3.27
N ASP A 89 -0.63 18.28 -2.79
CA ASP A 89 0.79 18.66 -2.73
C ASP A 89 1.45 18.34 -1.39
N SER A 90 0.65 18.09 -0.34
CA SER A 90 1.18 17.90 1.01
C SER A 90 0.31 17.02 1.90
N ARG A 91 0.88 16.64 3.06
CA ARG A 91 0.15 15.93 4.11
C ARG A 91 -0.93 16.79 4.77
N SER A 92 -0.72 18.11 4.87
CA SER A 92 -1.75 19.03 5.36
C SER A 92 -2.96 18.99 4.42
N GLU A 93 -2.73 19.10 3.12
CA GLU A 93 -3.82 18.99 2.14
C GLU A 93 -4.47 17.60 2.13
N MET A 94 -3.71 16.54 2.43
CA MET A 94 -4.31 15.22 2.64
C MET A 94 -5.25 15.20 3.85
N VAL A 95 -4.90 15.90 4.94
CA VAL A 95 -5.79 16.09 6.10
C VAL A 95 -7.02 16.90 5.70
N ASP A 96 -6.85 17.98 4.97
CA ASP A 96 -7.97 18.83 4.52
C ASP A 96 -8.93 18.04 3.60
N LEU A 97 -8.39 17.16 2.75
CA LEU A 97 -9.17 16.33 1.83
C LEU A 97 -9.85 15.14 2.53
N THR A 98 -9.12 14.41 3.37
CA THR A 98 -9.52 13.08 3.87
C THR A 98 -9.79 13.03 5.37
N GLY A 99 -9.46 14.10 6.10
CA GLY A 99 -9.45 14.18 7.55
C GLY A 99 -8.26 13.50 8.21
N ARG A 100 -7.23 13.07 7.44
CA ARG A 100 -6.13 12.23 7.94
C ARG A 100 -4.77 12.58 7.37
N GLU A 101 -3.76 12.50 8.24
CA GLU A 101 -2.38 12.58 7.82
C GLU A 101 -1.93 11.21 7.27
N THR A 102 -1.76 11.12 5.96
CA THR A 102 -1.23 9.96 5.25
C THR A 102 -0.56 10.42 3.95
N ASN A 103 0.21 9.54 3.31
CA ASN A 103 0.74 9.80 1.96
C ASN A 103 -0.24 9.36 0.86
N GLY A 104 -1.21 8.51 1.17
CA GLY A 104 -2.20 8.01 0.23
C GLY A 104 -3.33 7.27 0.92
N SER A 105 -4.43 7.04 0.22
CA SER A 105 -5.55 6.23 0.69
C SER A 105 -6.41 5.72 -0.46
N ALA A 106 -6.86 4.48 -0.35
CA ALA A 106 -7.83 3.88 -1.26
C ALA A 106 -9.25 3.84 -0.68
N PHE A 107 -10.19 4.36 -1.46
CA PHE A 107 -11.64 4.37 -1.19
C PHE A 107 -12.34 3.46 -2.20
N TYR A 108 -12.13 2.15 -2.07
CA TYR A 108 -12.49 1.14 -3.07
C TYR A 108 -13.97 1.16 -3.50
N LYS A 109 -14.90 1.45 -2.58
CA LYS A 109 -16.34 1.53 -2.88
C LYS A 109 -16.71 2.68 -3.81
N ASP A 110 -15.92 3.74 -3.82
CA ASP A 110 -16.13 4.94 -4.62
C ASP A 110 -15.17 5.00 -5.82
N ASN A 111 -14.41 3.93 -6.06
CA ASN A 111 -13.31 3.86 -7.03
C ASN A 111 -12.40 5.10 -7.02
N ALA A 112 -12.05 5.55 -5.81
CA ALA A 112 -11.22 6.73 -5.62
C ALA A 112 -9.95 6.38 -4.86
N ILE A 113 -8.85 7.02 -5.24
CA ILE A 113 -7.58 6.99 -4.51
C ILE A 113 -7.06 8.42 -4.33
N THR A 114 -6.38 8.65 -3.23
CA THR A 114 -5.68 9.91 -2.95
C THR A 114 -4.18 9.65 -2.89
N GLY A 115 -3.39 10.62 -3.34
CA GLY A 115 -1.93 10.55 -3.26
C GLY A 115 -1.30 11.94 -3.22
N ILE A 116 -0.05 12.00 -2.77
CA ILE A 116 0.73 13.23 -2.69
C ILE A 116 1.74 13.25 -3.83
N ALA A 117 1.75 14.35 -4.58
CA ALA A 117 2.78 14.64 -5.56
C ALA A 117 3.41 16.00 -5.26
N SER A 118 4.66 15.98 -4.82
CA SER A 118 5.43 17.18 -4.52
C SER A 118 6.91 16.97 -4.82
N LYS A 119 7.72 18.00 -4.53
CA LYS A 119 9.18 17.91 -4.67
C LYS A 119 9.78 16.80 -3.79
N THR A 120 9.19 16.54 -2.62
CA THR A 120 9.75 15.65 -1.59
C THR A 120 8.94 14.38 -1.37
N ILE A 121 7.64 14.37 -1.67
CA ILE A 121 6.75 13.21 -1.49
C ILE A 121 6.16 12.84 -2.85
N LYS A 122 6.30 11.58 -3.25
CA LYS A 122 5.87 11.08 -4.55
C LYS A 122 5.10 9.76 -4.42
N SER A 123 4.13 9.73 -3.52
CA SER A 123 3.34 8.51 -3.25
C SER A 123 2.43 8.12 -4.41
N ILE A 124 2.25 9.01 -5.40
CA ILE A 124 1.47 8.68 -6.60
C ILE A 124 2.13 7.63 -7.51
N TYR A 125 3.41 7.31 -7.30
CA TYR A 125 4.18 6.38 -8.13
C TYR A 125 4.45 5.04 -7.44
N THR A 126 3.46 4.54 -6.69
CA THR A 126 3.48 3.23 -6.02
C THR A 126 2.24 2.43 -6.37
N ASN A 127 2.35 1.12 -6.38
CA ASN A 127 1.23 0.20 -6.57
C ASN A 127 0.34 0.11 -5.32
N HIS A 128 0.84 0.46 -4.13
CA HIS A 128 0.15 0.30 -2.83
C HIS A 128 -1.37 0.60 -2.82
N GLU A 129 -1.76 1.84 -3.10
CA GLU A 129 -3.17 2.26 -3.04
C GLU A 129 -3.99 1.74 -4.23
N LEU A 130 -3.37 1.59 -5.39
CA LEU A 130 -4.01 0.96 -6.56
C LEU A 130 -4.32 -0.51 -6.27
N PHE A 131 -3.40 -1.22 -5.62
CA PHE A 131 -3.59 -2.59 -5.20
C PHE A 131 -4.79 -2.69 -4.26
N HIS A 132 -4.87 -1.87 -3.21
CA HIS A 132 -6.04 -1.84 -2.32
C HIS A 132 -7.34 -1.62 -3.10
N LEU A 133 -7.37 -0.61 -3.97
CA LEU A 133 -8.53 -0.28 -4.78
C LEU A 133 -9.01 -1.47 -5.63
N MET A 134 -8.10 -2.07 -6.41
CA MET A 134 -8.41 -3.13 -7.36
C MET A 134 -8.70 -4.45 -6.64
N ALA A 135 -7.83 -4.86 -5.72
CA ALA A 135 -7.96 -6.12 -4.99
C ALA A 135 -9.24 -6.17 -4.18
N MET A 136 -9.60 -5.08 -3.49
CA MET A 136 -10.84 -5.07 -2.70
C MET A 136 -12.10 -5.03 -3.56
N ASN A 137 -12.01 -4.43 -4.75
CA ASN A 137 -13.10 -4.45 -5.73
C ASN A 137 -13.32 -5.82 -6.37
N LEU A 138 -12.25 -6.58 -6.61
CA LEU A 138 -12.29 -7.87 -7.33
C LEU A 138 -12.40 -9.07 -6.39
N TRP A 139 -11.73 -9.02 -5.24
CA TRP A 139 -11.56 -10.15 -4.33
C TRP A 139 -12.27 -9.95 -2.99
N GLY A 140 -12.84 -8.75 -2.75
CA GLY A 140 -13.47 -8.39 -1.48
C GLY A 140 -12.45 -7.96 -0.42
N VAL A 141 -12.94 -7.74 0.80
CA VAL A 141 -12.13 -7.23 1.92
C VAL A 141 -11.50 -8.37 2.72
N PRO A 142 -10.16 -8.44 2.85
CA PRO A 142 -9.48 -9.45 3.65
C PRO A 142 -9.24 -8.95 5.09
N GLU A 143 -8.51 -9.74 5.88
CA GLU A 143 -7.91 -9.25 7.13
C GLU A 143 -6.83 -8.20 6.86
N LEU A 144 -6.69 -7.24 7.78
CA LEU A 144 -5.81 -6.08 7.63
C LEU A 144 -4.36 -6.45 7.30
N TRP A 145 -3.76 -7.40 8.03
CA TRP A 145 -2.36 -7.80 7.83
C TRP A 145 -2.10 -8.32 6.41
N LEU A 146 -3.08 -8.99 5.79
CA LEU A 146 -2.95 -9.52 4.44
C LEU A 146 -3.21 -8.43 3.39
N ASN A 147 -4.16 -7.53 3.66
CA ASN A 147 -4.40 -6.36 2.82
C ASN A 147 -3.12 -5.53 2.65
N GLU A 148 -2.55 -5.10 3.78
CA GLU A 148 -1.34 -4.27 3.80
C GLU A 148 -0.13 -5.07 3.29
N GLY A 149 -0.03 -6.36 3.61
CA GLY A 149 1.13 -7.18 3.24
C GLY A 149 1.20 -7.38 1.73
N MET A 150 0.07 -7.64 1.08
CA MET A 150 0.00 -7.69 -0.38
C MET A 150 0.24 -6.32 -1.02
N ALA A 151 -0.24 -5.23 -0.42
CA ALA A 151 0.00 -3.89 -0.93
C ALA A 151 1.49 -3.50 -0.88
N VAL A 152 2.17 -3.77 0.24
CA VAL A 152 3.63 -3.61 0.36
C VAL A 152 4.37 -4.51 -0.62
N TYR A 153 3.97 -5.76 -0.75
CA TYR A 153 4.58 -6.69 -1.68
C TYR A 153 4.37 -6.27 -3.15
N SER A 154 3.26 -5.61 -3.48
CA SER A 154 3.02 -5.09 -4.84
C SER A 154 4.04 -4.04 -5.28
N ASP A 155 4.66 -3.33 -4.33
CA ASP A 155 5.79 -2.42 -4.58
C ASP A 155 7.16 -3.14 -4.51
N ASN A 156 7.17 -4.37 -3.97
CA ASN A 156 8.34 -5.20 -3.66
C ASN A 156 9.47 -4.44 -2.91
N SER A 157 9.11 -3.32 -2.26
CA SER A 157 10.03 -2.47 -1.53
C SER A 157 9.28 -1.66 -0.47
N TRP A 158 10.01 -1.19 0.54
CA TRP A 158 9.48 -0.26 1.54
C TRP A 158 10.48 0.87 1.75
N ASN A 159 10.04 2.11 1.50
CA ASN A 159 10.90 3.30 1.53
C ASN A 159 12.18 3.18 0.69
N GLY A 160 12.09 2.50 -0.46
CA GLY A 160 13.21 2.30 -1.39
C GLY A 160 14.15 1.14 -1.05
N TYR A 161 13.88 0.38 0.02
CA TYR A 161 14.63 -0.82 0.36
C TYR A 161 13.89 -2.08 -0.09
N ASP A 162 14.62 -3.07 -0.61
CA ASP A 162 14.06 -4.41 -0.89
C ASP A 162 13.47 -5.02 0.39
N LEU A 163 12.31 -5.67 0.26
CA LEU A 163 11.57 -6.16 1.43
C LEU A 163 12.32 -7.24 2.21
N TYR A 164 12.98 -8.17 1.53
CA TYR A 164 13.73 -9.23 2.20
C TYR A 164 14.99 -8.69 2.85
N ALA A 165 15.73 -7.82 2.15
CA ALA A 165 16.91 -7.17 2.68
C ALA A 165 16.59 -6.33 3.93
N LEU A 166 15.52 -5.53 3.88
CA LEU A 166 15.09 -4.70 5.00
C LEU A 166 14.60 -5.54 6.19
N THR A 167 13.80 -6.58 5.92
CA THR A 167 13.33 -7.48 6.97
C THR A 167 14.49 -8.21 7.64
N ASN A 168 15.45 -8.72 6.86
CA ASN A 168 16.64 -9.35 7.40
C ASN A 168 17.47 -8.36 8.24
N TYR A 169 17.57 -7.10 7.82
CA TYR A 169 18.21 -6.06 8.65
C TYR A 169 17.48 -5.85 9.99
N LEU A 170 16.15 -5.77 10.00
CA LEU A 170 15.35 -5.60 11.23
C LEU A 170 15.53 -6.78 12.19
N VAL A 171 15.62 -8.01 11.66
CA VAL A 171 15.94 -9.23 12.41
C VAL A 171 17.30 -9.13 13.06
N ASN A 172 18.33 -8.75 12.31
CA ASN A 172 19.70 -8.70 12.78
C ASN A 172 20.02 -7.50 13.69
N THR A 173 19.15 -6.49 13.74
CA THR A 173 19.34 -5.28 14.57
C THR A 173 18.44 -5.21 15.79
N ASN A 174 17.85 -6.35 16.19
CA ASN A 174 17.00 -6.48 17.37
C ASN A 174 15.75 -5.56 17.34
N LYS A 175 15.25 -5.24 16.13
CA LYS A 175 14.01 -4.48 15.89
C LYS A 175 12.85 -5.39 15.47
N TYR A 176 13.08 -6.68 15.45
CA TYR A 176 12.12 -7.69 15.06
C TYR A 176 10.97 -7.82 16.06
N VAL A 177 9.75 -7.96 15.53
CA VAL A 177 8.56 -8.30 16.30
C VAL A 177 7.98 -9.61 15.73
N PRO A 178 7.72 -10.64 16.57
CA PRO A 178 7.21 -11.91 16.09
C PRO A 178 5.95 -11.78 15.23
N LEU A 179 5.79 -12.59 14.18
CA LEU A 179 4.68 -12.51 13.22
C LEU A 179 3.32 -12.58 13.89
N LYS A 180 3.17 -13.43 14.91
CA LYS A 180 1.91 -13.54 15.66
C LYS A 180 1.54 -12.21 16.31
N GLU A 181 2.51 -11.51 16.89
CA GLU A 181 2.31 -10.20 17.50
C GLU A 181 2.07 -9.13 16.44
N THR A 182 2.88 -9.11 15.37
CA THR A 182 2.74 -8.18 14.26
C THR A 182 1.37 -8.29 13.58
N ILE A 183 0.85 -9.51 13.37
CA ILE A 183 -0.49 -9.72 12.78
C ILE A 183 -1.60 -9.27 13.74
N THR A 184 -1.52 -9.63 15.03
CA THR A 184 -2.57 -9.32 16.01
C THR A 184 -2.60 -7.84 16.40
N ASN A 185 -1.44 -7.20 16.49
CA ASN A 185 -1.28 -5.82 16.93
C ASN A 185 -0.78 -4.91 15.80
N PHE A 186 -1.08 -5.21 14.54
CA PHE A 186 -0.51 -4.54 13.36
C PHE A 186 -0.44 -3.01 13.46
N ARG A 187 -1.55 -2.37 13.86
CA ARG A 187 -1.64 -0.91 13.99
C ARG A 187 -0.89 -0.31 15.20
N LYS A 188 -0.49 -1.13 16.15
CA LYS A 188 0.26 -0.72 17.35
C LYS A 188 1.76 -0.91 17.19
N VAL A 189 2.18 -1.80 16.29
CA VAL A 189 3.58 -1.97 15.92
C VAL A 189 3.97 -0.83 14.99
N ASP A 190 5.14 -0.23 15.23
CA ASP A 190 5.66 0.86 14.41
C ASP A 190 5.61 0.49 12.92
N SER A 191 5.11 1.40 12.08
CA SER A 191 4.94 1.19 10.65
C SER A 191 6.23 0.85 9.92
N TRP A 192 7.37 1.38 10.38
CA TRP A 192 8.69 1.07 9.83
C TRP A 192 9.12 -0.37 10.13
N ILE A 193 8.44 -1.05 11.05
CA ILE A 193 8.64 -2.46 11.38
C ILE A 193 7.51 -3.31 10.79
N SER A 194 6.25 -3.02 11.12
CA SER A 194 5.13 -3.88 10.78
C SER A 194 4.98 -4.08 9.28
N TYR A 195 5.01 -3.01 8.48
CA TYR A 195 4.85 -3.05 7.01
C TYR A 195 5.90 -3.91 6.31
N PRO A 196 7.22 -3.70 6.49
CA PRO A 196 8.21 -4.56 5.85
C PRO A 196 8.13 -6.01 6.33
N LEU A 197 7.86 -6.27 7.63
CA LEU A 197 7.70 -7.65 8.12
C LEU A 197 6.53 -8.36 7.44
N ILE A 198 5.34 -7.76 7.39
CA ILE A 198 4.17 -8.41 6.77
C ILE A 198 4.29 -8.49 5.24
N GLY A 199 4.89 -7.49 4.59
CA GLY A 199 5.10 -7.49 3.15
C GLY A 199 6.08 -8.58 2.74
N SER A 200 7.18 -8.70 3.49
CA SER A 200 8.14 -9.80 3.32
C SER A 200 7.51 -11.16 3.60
N PHE A 201 6.69 -11.31 4.64
CA PHE A 201 6.03 -12.58 4.93
C PHE A 201 5.04 -12.98 3.84
N VAL A 202 4.23 -12.04 3.34
CA VAL A 202 3.29 -12.29 2.23
C VAL A 202 4.03 -12.63 0.94
N LYS A 203 5.15 -11.95 0.63
CA LYS A 203 6.03 -12.31 -0.47
C LYS A 203 6.50 -13.76 -0.37
N TYR A 204 6.97 -14.19 0.80
CA TYR A 204 7.38 -15.57 1.04
C TYR A 204 6.24 -16.58 0.81
N LEU A 205 5.03 -16.25 1.26
CA LEU A 205 3.87 -17.10 1.03
C LEU A 205 3.55 -17.23 -0.47
N ASP A 206 3.63 -16.13 -1.23
CA ASP A 206 3.40 -16.14 -2.69
C ASP A 206 4.47 -16.98 -3.41
N GLU A 207 5.75 -16.77 -3.09
CA GLU A 207 6.87 -17.46 -3.73
C GLU A 207 6.93 -18.96 -3.38
N THR A 208 6.52 -19.33 -2.17
CA THR A 208 6.62 -20.72 -1.68
C THR A 208 5.38 -21.55 -2.00
N TYR A 209 4.20 -20.96 -1.86
CA TYR A 209 2.93 -21.69 -1.97
C TYR A 209 2.06 -21.23 -3.15
N GLY A 210 2.43 -20.15 -3.82
CA GLY A 210 1.75 -19.64 -5.00
C GLY A 210 0.58 -18.70 -4.70
N ARG A 211 0.27 -17.88 -5.70
CA ARG A 211 -0.81 -16.87 -5.65
C ARG A 211 -2.17 -17.44 -5.32
N GLU A 212 -2.47 -18.63 -5.81
CA GLU A 212 -3.75 -19.28 -5.56
C GLU A 212 -3.99 -19.51 -4.06
N LEU A 213 -2.95 -19.89 -3.31
CA LEU A 213 -3.04 -20.02 -1.86
C LEU A 213 -3.36 -18.67 -1.22
N LEU A 214 -2.65 -17.60 -1.60
CA LEU A 214 -2.90 -16.26 -1.04
C LEU A 214 -4.31 -15.77 -1.32
N LEU A 215 -4.86 -16.02 -2.51
CA LEU A 215 -6.24 -15.65 -2.83
C LEU A 215 -7.27 -16.45 -2.01
N LYS A 216 -7.01 -17.72 -1.70
CA LYS A 216 -7.84 -18.51 -0.79
C LYS A 216 -7.77 -17.99 0.65
N VAL A 217 -6.60 -17.54 1.10
CA VAL A 217 -6.43 -16.91 2.41
C VAL A 217 -7.12 -15.54 2.46
N TRP A 218 -7.02 -14.74 1.38
CA TRP A 218 -7.66 -13.43 1.22
C TRP A 218 -9.17 -13.50 1.41
N LYS A 219 -9.81 -14.43 0.71
CA LYS A 219 -11.26 -14.67 0.82
C LYS A 219 -11.64 -15.40 2.12
N GLY A 220 -10.67 -16.02 2.76
CA GLY A 220 -10.79 -16.69 4.05
C GLY A 220 -10.44 -15.78 5.23
N LYS A 221 -9.97 -16.40 6.30
CA LYS A 221 -9.36 -15.71 7.46
C LYS A 221 -8.01 -16.37 7.75
N ARG A 222 -7.20 -15.83 8.66
CA ARG A 222 -5.89 -16.38 9.06
C ARG A 222 -5.89 -17.89 9.31
N LYS A 223 -6.94 -18.43 9.93
CA LYS A 223 -7.08 -19.89 10.19
C LYS A 223 -7.07 -20.75 8.92
N THR A 224 -7.32 -20.15 7.76
CA THR A 224 -7.23 -20.82 6.46
C THR A 224 -5.77 -21.13 6.08
N ILE A 225 -4.79 -20.35 6.54
CA ILE A 225 -3.36 -20.58 6.23
C ILE A 225 -2.93 -21.95 6.71
N GLU A 226 -3.19 -22.28 7.98
CA GLU A 226 -2.79 -23.56 8.58
C GLU A 226 -3.46 -24.74 7.85
N LYS A 227 -4.72 -24.59 7.43
CA LYS A 227 -5.42 -25.61 6.66
C LYS A 227 -4.81 -25.85 5.27
N LEU A 228 -4.31 -24.81 4.62
CA LEU A 228 -3.78 -24.88 3.25
C LEU A 228 -2.29 -25.21 3.21
N THR A 229 -1.52 -24.83 4.24
CA THR A 229 -0.07 -25.04 4.32
C THR A 229 0.32 -26.23 5.19
N HIS A 230 -0.61 -26.73 6.01
CA HIS A 230 -0.37 -27.71 7.07
C HIS A 230 0.65 -27.24 8.13
N LYS A 231 0.85 -25.92 8.26
CA LYS A 231 1.81 -25.31 9.19
C LYS A 231 1.16 -24.22 10.02
N GLY A 232 1.49 -24.19 11.30
CA GLY A 232 1.15 -23.09 12.19
C GLY A 232 1.94 -21.82 11.86
N ILE A 233 1.48 -20.67 12.39
CA ILE A 233 2.16 -19.38 12.15
C ILE A 233 3.63 -19.40 12.59
N ASN A 234 3.97 -20.06 13.70
CA ASN A 234 5.36 -20.11 14.19
C ASN A 234 6.27 -20.95 13.28
N GLU A 235 5.74 -22.01 12.65
CA GLU A 235 6.49 -22.83 11.70
C GLU A 235 6.74 -22.04 10.42
N LEU A 236 5.70 -21.38 9.90
CA LEU A 236 5.81 -20.49 8.72
C LEU A 236 6.76 -19.31 8.99
N GLU A 237 6.73 -18.75 10.19
CA GLU A 237 7.67 -17.71 10.63
C GLU A 237 9.12 -18.23 10.57
N THR A 238 9.36 -19.43 11.07
CA THR A 238 10.70 -20.05 11.06
C THR A 238 11.19 -20.28 9.63
N ASP A 239 10.33 -20.80 8.75
CA ASP A 239 10.67 -21.04 7.34
C ASP A 239 10.93 -19.74 6.57
N TRP A 240 10.11 -18.72 6.82
CA TRP A 240 10.28 -17.40 6.26
C TRP A 240 11.59 -16.74 6.71
N LEU A 241 11.89 -16.75 8.01
CA LEU A 241 13.15 -16.23 8.54
C LEU A 241 14.36 -16.97 7.95
N ASN A 242 14.24 -18.28 7.75
CA ASN A 242 15.25 -19.07 7.08
C ASN A 242 15.43 -18.70 5.60
N THR A 243 14.36 -18.30 4.92
CA THR A 243 14.40 -17.83 3.52
C THR A 243 15.17 -16.52 3.41
N ILE A 244 14.96 -15.58 4.33
CA ILE A 244 15.53 -14.23 4.22
C ILE A 244 16.92 -14.09 4.84
N LYS A 245 17.38 -15.02 5.69
CA LYS A 245 18.63 -14.87 6.46
C LYS A 245 19.88 -14.62 5.62
N ASN A 246 19.89 -15.12 4.39
CA ASN A 246 21.03 -15.01 3.47
C ASN A 246 20.89 -13.82 2.49
N VAL A 247 19.81 -13.05 2.57
CA VAL A 247 19.61 -11.87 1.73
C VAL A 247 20.47 -10.73 2.27
N GLY A 248 21.40 -10.24 1.45
CA GLY A 248 22.31 -9.17 1.86
C GLY A 248 21.57 -7.89 2.25
N ASN A 249 22.04 -7.22 3.30
CA ASN A 249 21.49 -5.96 3.82
C ASN A 249 22.38 -4.74 3.49
N LYS A 250 23.30 -4.88 2.51
CA LYS A 250 24.27 -3.83 2.16
C LYS A 250 23.55 -2.54 1.75
N GLY A 251 23.88 -1.44 2.43
CA GLY A 251 23.36 -0.10 2.14
C GLY A 251 22.22 0.37 3.06
N ILE A 252 21.76 -0.47 3.99
CA ILE A 252 20.79 -0.07 5.02
C ILE A 252 21.57 0.44 6.24
N THR A 253 21.68 1.77 6.41
CA THR A 253 22.50 2.38 7.48
C THR A 253 21.73 3.31 8.41
N ASN A 254 20.51 3.71 8.05
CA ASN A 254 19.74 4.75 8.74
C ASN A 254 18.38 4.26 9.25
N TYR A 255 18.29 2.96 9.54
CA TYR A 255 17.02 2.30 9.89
C TYR A 255 17.01 1.82 11.32
#